data_AF-A0A1I8CGG5-F1
#
_entry.id   AF-A0A1I8CGG5-F1
#
_cell.length_a   1.000
_cell.length_b   1.000
_cell.length_c   1.000
_cell.angle_alpha   90.00
_cell.angle_beta   90.00
_cell.angle_gamma   90.00
#
_symmetry.space_group_name_H-M   'P 1'
#
loop_
_entity.id
_entity.type
_entity.pdbx_description
1 polymer ?
#
loop_
_entity_poly.entity_id
_entity_poly.type
_entity_poly.pdbx_seq_one_letter_code
_entity_poly.pdbx_strand_id
1 'polypeptide(L)'
;MKLGYLFLFCGVVAGAIHPPVVSNFNCSKKWKYDSTLVTLSNKGVNDVFTSLWDIVRHTADNSATIETDFHEDKGPMTFVARKIELLEVDLHSDPETKLIDDDSKILVSIKNMKMKVKVYLLMSLHFGIVDTDNTDVVITAWIDNGSLKLIFHNYHRENGTPIIELSKITMKAEGFDFDVEGNIIIRAMGKVMKLFKNKLKKMIETKSKEEFRKFYDIVISNKLPSLQTNMTFGNNFKMNYGMTSDAFIMKNKLFIPINGNIYKNEHALTKFDGALDGYKMVIKKFDKNDAFYLAPAAFGYFHYRVAAIIGAVFGVILLCSSVYGFFSMHNTHAITGFWATLFVGVITGLFILTSIIMIYAIVAEKASLMWPQMVMIQLENAIMLAVAIVSILVMSCGAGLTEEVFKWFVDVKNIEDTFGPIWPFNIATLAFMGSFLCIWFNILVRGTYDYLLDKEFFENLENPCQAPAIEMKYKE
;
A
#
# COMPACT_ATOMS: atom_id res chain seq x y z
N MET A 1 23.72 2.62 12.25
CA MET A 1 22.55 3.01 11.41
C MET A 1 22.60 2.41 9.98
N LYS A 2 23.06 1.17 9.76
CA LYS A 2 22.95 0.47 8.46
C LYS A 2 22.83 -1.06 8.59
N LEU A 3 22.20 -1.56 9.66
CA LEU A 3 22.07 -3.01 9.90
C LEU A 3 20.61 -3.53 9.90
N GLY A 4 19.61 -2.65 9.92
CA GLY A 4 18.19 -3.03 9.98
C GLY A 4 17.50 -3.29 8.64
N TYR A 5 18.14 -2.97 7.51
CA TYR A 5 17.49 -3.06 6.19
C TYR A 5 17.42 -4.47 5.61
N LEU A 6 18.12 -5.45 6.18
CA LEU A 6 18.12 -6.83 5.68
C LEU A 6 17.02 -7.73 6.29
N PHE A 7 16.38 -7.30 7.38
CA PHE A 7 15.23 -8.02 7.96
C PHE A 7 13.87 -7.39 7.60
N LEU A 8 13.83 -6.20 7.00
CA LEU A 8 12.59 -5.55 6.56
C LEU A 8 12.02 -6.05 5.23
N PHE A 9 12.70 -6.95 4.50
CA PHE A 9 12.18 -7.43 3.22
C PHE A 9 11.06 -8.48 3.33
N CYS A 10 10.71 -8.93 4.54
CA CYS A 10 9.46 -9.67 4.80
C CYS A 10 8.33 -8.80 5.40
N GLY A 11 8.57 -7.50 5.67
CA GLY A 11 7.60 -6.65 6.40
C GLY A 11 7.08 -5.43 5.64
N VAL A 12 7.73 -4.98 4.57
CA VAL A 12 7.44 -3.66 3.96
C VAL A 12 6.41 -3.70 2.81
N VAL A 13 5.75 -4.84 2.57
CA VAL A 13 4.57 -4.90 1.68
C VAL A 13 3.26 -5.11 2.46
N ALA A 14 3.31 -5.41 3.77
CA ALA A 14 2.13 -5.63 4.60
C ALA A 14 1.66 -4.35 5.35
N GLY A 15 1.50 -3.25 4.61
CA GLY A 15 1.28 -1.91 5.16
C GLY A 15 -0.04 -1.24 4.78
N ALA A 16 -1.10 -1.99 4.51
CA ALA A 16 -2.46 -1.45 4.47
C ALA A 16 -3.45 -2.56 4.82
N ILE A 17 -4.21 -2.35 5.90
CA ILE A 17 -5.30 -3.20 6.41
C ILE A 17 -4.82 -4.45 7.19
N HIS A 18 -4.86 -4.35 8.53
CA HIS A 18 -4.78 -5.39 9.57
C HIS A 18 -3.79 -6.58 9.41
N PRO A 19 -2.86 -6.81 10.37
CA PRO A 19 -2.12 -8.07 10.41
C PRO A 19 -2.99 -9.18 11.02
N PRO A 20 -3.09 -10.38 10.40
CA PRO A 20 -3.45 -11.58 11.13
C PRO A 20 -2.26 -12.00 12.00
N VAL A 21 -2.53 -12.25 13.28
CA VAL A 21 -1.59 -12.86 14.22
C VAL A 21 -1.26 -14.27 13.73
N VAL A 22 -0.06 -14.46 13.15
CA VAL A 22 0.50 -15.79 12.89
C VAL A 22 1.38 -16.18 14.08
N SER A 23 0.73 -16.60 15.16
CA SER A 23 1.39 -17.29 16.27
C SER A 23 1.59 -18.76 15.88
N ASN A 24 2.80 -19.13 15.43
CA ASN A 24 3.45 -20.44 15.64
C ASN A 24 4.62 -20.63 14.67
N PHE A 25 5.79 -20.09 15.01
CA PHE A 25 7.07 -20.54 14.45
C PHE A 25 7.67 -21.59 15.38
N ASN A 26 7.60 -22.86 14.97
CA ASN A 26 8.20 -23.96 15.70
C ASN A 26 9.70 -24.06 15.36
N CYS A 27 10.55 -23.40 16.15
CA CYS A 27 12.00 -23.37 15.97
C CYS A 27 12.67 -24.47 16.83
N SER A 28 12.73 -25.70 16.31
CA SER A 28 13.42 -26.83 16.98
C SER A 28 14.56 -27.45 16.16
N LYS A 29 15.07 -26.78 15.11
CA LYS A 29 16.21 -27.30 14.35
C LYS A 29 17.33 -26.26 14.24
N LYS A 30 18.49 -26.62 14.81
CA LYS A 30 19.80 -25.97 14.67
C LYS A 30 20.00 -25.45 13.24
N TRP A 31 20.17 -24.14 13.08
CA TRP A 31 20.65 -23.53 11.85
C TRP A 31 22.14 -23.85 11.70
N LYS A 32 22.49 -24.63 10.67
CA LYS A 32 23.87 -24.82 10.22
C LYS A 32 24.09 -23.80 9.11
N TYR A 33 24.83 -22.73 9.38
CA TYR A 33 25.28 -21.81 8.34
C TYR A 33 26.40 -22.50 7.55
N ASP A 34 26.07 -23.08 6.39
CA ASP A 34 27.06 -23.18 5.31
C ASP A 34 27.06 -21.79 4.64
N SER A 35 28.12 -21.02 4.89
CA SER A 35 28.21 -19.56 4.76
C SER A 35 28.12 -18.99 3.34
N THR A 36 27.77 -19.80 2.34
CA THR A 36 27.79 -19.43 0.90
C THR A 36 26.49 -19.76 0.17
N LEU A 37 25.45 -20.26 0.86
CA LEU A 37 24.24 -20.74 0.20
C LEU A 37 22.96 -20.24 0.89
N VAL A 38 22.21 -19.39 0.20
CA VAL A 38 20.87 -19.00 0.62
C VAL A 38 19.87 -20.02 0.09
N THR A 39 19.02 -20.57 0.97
CA THR A 39 18.01 -21.56 0.58
C THR A 39 16.62 -21.01 0.81
N LEU A 40 15.82 -20.92 -0.25
CA LEU A 40 14.41 -20.56 -0.20
C LEU A 40 13.55 -21.82 -0.37
N SER A 41 12.67 -22.05 0.60
CA SER A 41 11.65 -23.09 0.48
C SER A 41 10.58 -22.69 -0.53
N ASN A 42 9.82 -23.64 -1.07
CA ASN A 42 8.68 -23.33 -1.95
C ASN A 42 7.70 -22.33 -1.30
N LYS A 43 7.48 -22.43 0.02
CA LYS A 43 6.68 -21.45 0.76
C LYS A 43 7.29 -20.05 0.73
N GLY A 44 8.60 -19.93 0.98
CA GLY A 44 9.29 -18.64 0.92
C GLY A 44 9.28 -18.01 -0.47
N VAL A 45 9.39 -18.84 -1.53
CA VAL A 45 9.20 -18.38 -2.91
C VAL A 45 7.77 -17.90 -3.12
N ASN A 46 6.78 -18.65 -2.64
CA ASN A 46 5.37 -18.27 -2.71
C ASN A 46 5.11 -16.92 -2.06
N ASP A 47 5.61 -16.71 -0.83
CA ASP A 47 5.40 -15.47 -0.07
C ASP A 47 5.98 -14.24 -0.81
N VAL A 48 7.13 -14.39 -1.49
CA VAL A 48 7.72 -13.34 -2.34
C VAL A 48 6.82 -13.03 -3.54
N PHE A 49 6.26 -14.06 -4.18
CA PHE A 49 5.35 -13.87 -5.32
C PHE A 49 3.95 -13.39 -4.91
N THR A 50 3.50 -13.68 -3.70
CA THR A 50 2.29 -13.07 -3.13
C THR A 50 2.50 -11.58 -2.92
N SER A 51 3.71 -11.11 -2.62
CA SER A 51 3.98 -9.66 -2.58
C SER A 51 4.01 -9.02 -3.98
N LEU A 52 4.37 -9.80 -5.01
CA LEU A 52 4.22 -9.39 -6.42
C LEU A 52 2.75 -9.33 -6.87
N TRP A 53 1.83 -9.83 -6.05
CA TRP A 53 0.42 -9.87 -6.37
C TRP A 53 -0.25 -8.51 -6.37
N ASP A 54 0.04 -7.70 -5.35
CA ASP A 54 -0.44 -6.32 -5.26
C ASP A 54 0.06 -5.49 -6.45
N ILE A 55 1.21 -5.88 -6.97
CA ILE A 55 1.83 -5.28 -8.14
C ILE A 55 1.09 -5.65 -9.44
N VAL A 56 0.64 -6.91 -9.59
CA VAL A 56 -0.21 -7.32 -10.73
C VAL A 56 -1.54 -6.58 -10.71
N ARG A 57 -2.15 -6.46 -9.52
CA ARG A 57 -3.39 -5.69 -9.33
C ARG A 57 -3.20 -4.23 -9.75
N HIS A 58 -2.14 -3.59 -9.27
CA HIS A 58 -1.83 -2.21 -9.65
C HIS A 58 -1.58 -2.03 -11.17
N THR A 59 -0.95 -3.02 -11.82
CA THR A 59 -0.73 -2.98 -13.28
C THR A 59 -2.03 -3.11 -14.05
N ALA A 60 -2.94 -3.97 -13.58
CA ALA A 60 -4.26 -4.11 -14.17
C ALA A 60 -5.05 -2.79 -14.06
N ASP A 61 -5.02 -2.15 -12.89
CA ASP A 61 -5.69 -0.87 -12.67
C ASP A 61 -5.12 0.26 -13.56
N ASN A 62 -3.81 0.28 -13.80
CA ASN A 62 -3.17 1.28 -14.65
C ASN A 62 -3.37 1.04 -16.15
N SER A 63 -3.69 -0.19 -16.55
CA SER A 63 -3.97 -0.58 -17.93
C SER A 63 -5.44 -0.38 -18.31
N ALA A 64 -6.12 0.55 -17.63
CA ALA A 64 -7.57 0.72 -17.62
C ALA A 64 -8.20 0.94 -19.01
N THR A 65 -7.45 1.39 -20.01
CA THR A 65 -8.00 1.70 -21.34
C THR A 65 -7.12 1.17 -22.45
N ILE A 66 -7.69 0.30 -23.30
CA ILE A 66 -7.07 -0.15 -24.55
C ILE A 66 -7.80 0.57 -25.68
N GLU A 67 -7.08 1.44 -26.38
CA GLU A 67 -7.53 1.96 -27.67
C GLU A 67 -7.37 0.86 -28.72
N THR A 68 -8.43 0.63 -29.50
CA THR A 68 -8.46 -0.46 -30.47
C THR A 68 -9.03 0.03 -31.77
N ASP A 69 -8.42 -0.38 -32.89
CA ASP A 69 -8.99 -0.23 -34.22
C ASP A 69 -9.50 -1.60 -34.70
N PHE A 70 -10.41 -2.20 -33.91
CA PHE A 70 -11.04 -3.44 -34.33
C PHE A 70 -12.05 -3.11 -35.43
N HIS A 71 -11.77 -3.49 -36.68
CA HIS A 71 -12.75 -3.43 -37.77
C HIS A 71 -13.15 -4.85 -38.17
N GLU A 72 -14.45 -5.09 -38.34
CA GLU A 72 -14.96 -6.35 -38.89
C GLU A 72 -16.22 -6.09 -39.72
N ASP A 73 -16.16 -6.44 -41.00
CA ASP A 73 -17.27 -6.33 -41.94
C ASP A 73 -17.95 -7.68 -42.14
N LYS A 74 -19.24 -7.76 -41.86
CA LYS A 74 -20.06 -8.97 -42.02
C LYS A 74 -21.37 -8.62 -42.72
N GLY A 75 -21.34 -8.64 -44.04
CA GLY A 75 -22.51 -8.29 -44.85
C GLY A 75 -22.83 -6.80 -44.72
N PRO A 76 -24.08 -6.40 -44.39
CA PRO A 76 -24.44 -4.99 -44.23
C PRO A 76 -24.07 -4.42 -42.86
N MET A 77 -23.25 -5.09 -42.04
CA MET A 77 -22.89 -4.59 -40.71
C MET A 77 -21.38 -4.48 -40.55
N THR A 78 -20.94 -3.32 -40.06
CA THR A 78 -19.57 -3.03 -39.68
C THR A 78 -19.53 -2.75 -38.19
N PHE A 79 -18.62 -3.43 -37.49
CA PHE A 79 -18.40 -3.25 -36.06
C PHE A 79 -17.03 -2.66 -35.82
N VAL A 80 -16.99 -1.51 -35.15
CA VAL A 80 -15.74 -0.88 -34.73
C VAL A 80 -15.67 -0.81 -33.21
N ALA A 81 -14.81 -1.61 -32.58
CA ALA A 81 -14.56 -1.44 -31.15
C ALA A 81 -13.61 -0.26 -31.00
N ARG A 82 -14.09 0.84 -30.42
CA ARG A 82 -13.32 2.10 -30.27
C ARG A 82 -12.46 2.08 -29.02
N LYS A 83 -13.02 1.56 -27.93
CA LYS A 83 -12.39 1.60 -26.61
C LYS A 83 -12.77 0.36 -25.81
N ILE A 84 -11.80 -0.20 -25.11
CA ILE A 84 -12.01 -1.27 -24.13
C ILE A 84 -11.52 -0.75 -22.78
N GLU A 85 -12.41 -0.70 -21.80
CA GLU A 85 -12.12 -0.29 -20.44
C GLU A 85 -12.15 -1.49 -19.49
N LEU A 86 -11.12 -1.62 -18.67
CA LEU A 86 -11.11 -2.60 -17.59
C LEU A 86 -11.78 -1.98 -16.36
N LEU A 87 -12.95 -2.52 -15.98
CA LEU A 87 -13.72 -1.99 -14.85
C LEU A 87 -13.28 -2.61 -13.52
N GLU A 88 -13.01 -3.92 -13.53
CA GLU A 88 -12.72 -4.67 -12.33
C GLU A 88 -11.87 -5.90 -12.65
N VAL A 89 -10.91 -6.22 -11.78
CA VAL A 89 -10.17 -7.48 -11.81
C VAL A 89 -10.21 -8.09 -10.42
N ASP A 90 -10.94 -9.19 -10.29
CA ASP A 90 -10.96 -10.01 -9.09
C ASP A 90 -9.97 -11.17 -9.25
N LEU A 91 -8.98 -11.15 -8.37
CA LEU A 91 -7.89 -12.11 -8.33
C LEU A 91 -8.01 -12.97 -7.06
N HIS A 92 -9.06 -13.79 -7.00
CA HIS A 92 -9.47 -14.49 -5.78
C HIS A 92 -8.55 -15.63 -5.33
N SER A 93 -7.72 -16.16 -6.24
CA SER A 93 -6.81 -17.28 -5.92
C SER A 93 -5.39 -16.78 -5.71
N ASP A 94 -4.78 -17.23 -4.61
CA ASP A 94 -3.36 -17.01 -4.36
C ASP A 94 -2.54 -17.60 -5.52
N PRO A 95 -1.43 -16.94 -5.93
CA PRO A 95 -0.56 -17.50 -6.94
C PRO A 95 0.00 -18.85 -6.47
N GLU A 96 -0.09 -19.87 -7.33
CA GLU A 96 0.58 -21.15 -7.12
C GLU A 96 2.01 -21.06 -7.68
N THR A 97 3.00 -21.17 -6.81
CA THR A 97 4.41 -21.30 -7.22
C THR A 97 4.85 -22.76 -7.27
N LYS A 98 5.54 -23.12 -8.36
CA LYS A 98 6.18 -24.43 -8.56
C LYS A 98 7.60 -24.23 -9.02
N LEU A 99 8.52 -24.91 -8.35
CA LEU A 99 9.92 -24.95 -8.70
C LEU A 99 10.18 -26.16 -9.62
N ILE A 100 10.80 -25.93 -10.77
CA ILE A 100 11.06 -26.96 -11.79
C ILE A 100 12.57 -27.22 -11.83
N ASP A 101 12.98 -28.39 -11.35
CA ASP A 101 14.39 -28.77 -11.16
C ASP A 101 15.18 -28.79 -12.49
N ASP A 102 14.59 -29.30 -13.58
CA ASP A 102 15.30 -29.59 -14.85
C ASP A 102 15.93 -28.37 -15.55
N ASP A 103 15.53 -27.15 -15.19
CA ASP A 103 16.01 -25.90 -15.84
C ASP A 103 16.14 -24.71 -14.86
N SER A 104 16.10 -24.97 -13.55
CA SER A 104 16.05 -23.89 -12.53
C SER A 104 14.93 -22.87 -12.77
N LYS A 105 13.79 -23.33 -13.33
CA LYS A 105 12.67 -22.47 -13.69
C LYS A 105 11.73 -22.30 -12.51
N ILE A 106 11.30 -21.06 -12.28
CA ILE A 106 10.23 -20.75 -11.33
C ILE A 106 8.95 -20.55 -12.13
N LEU A 107 7.99 -21.44 -11.91
CA LEU A 107 6.68 -21.37 -12.51
C LEU A 107 5.71 -20.71 -11.53
N VAL A 108 5.11 -19.60 -11.93
CA VAL A 108 4.03 -18.94 -11.19
C VAL A 108 2.75 -19.08 -12.00
N SER A 109 1.71 -19.64 -11.39
CA SER A 109 0.42 -19.86 -12.03
C SER A 109 -0.69 -19.21 -11.23
N ILE A 110 -1.52 -18.45 -11.92
CA ILE A 110 -2.71 -17.82 -11.38
C ILE A 110 -3.89 -18.37 -12.16
N LYS A 111 -4.94 -18.80 -11.45
CA LYS A 111 -6.14 -19.41 -12.04
C LYS A 111 -7.38 -18.62 -11.61
N ASN A 112 -8.51 -18.89 -12.26
CA ASN A 112 -9.81 -18.35 -11.89
C ASN A 112 -9.83 -16.82 -11.74
N MET A 113 -9.05 -16.11 -12.54
CA MET A 113 -9.09 -14.64 -12.56
C MET A 113 -10.42 -14.21 -13.17
N LYS A 114 -11.13 -13.34 -12.47
CA LYS A 114 -12.35 -12.73 -12.97
C LYS A 114 -12.07 -11.31 -13.42
N MET A 115 -12.54 -10.96 -14.62
CA MET A 115 -12.37 -9.61 -15.15
C MET A 115 -13.70 -9.10 -15.66
N LYS A 116 -14.01 -7.84 -15.34
CA LYS A 116 -15.13 -7.10 -15.89
C LYS A 116 -14.59 -6.06 -16.85
N VAL A 117 -15.01 -6.13 -18.09
CA VAL A 117 -14.52 -5.27 -19.18
C VAL A 117 -15.70 -4.58 -19.83
N LYS A 118 -15.58 -3.28 -20.11
CA LYS A 118 -16.56 -2.49 -20.84
C LYS A 118 -16.02 -2.18 -22.23
N VAL A 119 -16.77 -2.50 -23.27
CA VAL A 119 -16.37 -2.31 -24.67
C VAL A 119 -17.31 -1.31 -25.30
N TYR A 120 -16.74 -0.23 -25.83
CA TYR A 120 -17.42 0.79 -26.61
C TYR A 120 -17.33 0.42 -28.08
N LEU A 121 -18.47 0.08 -28.67
CA LEU A 121 -18.60 -0.34 -30.06
C LEU A 121 -19.36 0.73 -30.84
N LEU A 122 -18.84 1.06 -32.01
CA LEU A 122 -19.59 1.74 -33.05
C LEU A 122 -20.14 0.67 -33.98
N MET A 123 -21.46 0.63 -34.14
CA MET A 123 -22.09 -0.21 -35.14
C MET A 123 -22.58 0.66 -36.29
N SER A 124 -22.13 0.31 -37.50
CA SER A 124 -22.63 0.89 -38.75
C SER A 124 -23.39 -0.18 -39.53
N LEU A 125 -24.52 0.21 -40.09
CA LEU A 125 -25.38 -0.64 -40.89
C LEU A 125 -25.41 -0.10 -42.32
N HIS A 126 -24.82 -0.84 -43.24
CA HIS A 126 -24.70 -0.52 -44.65
C HIS A 126 -25.79 -1.25 -45.45
N PHE A 127 -26.95 -0.63 -45.64
CA PHE A 127 -27.99 -1.12 -46.56
C PHE A 127 -27.95 -0.34 -47.88
N GLY A 128 -27.08 -0.75 -48.81
CA GLY A 128 -26.99 -0.13 -50.14
C GLY A 128 -26.30 1.24 -50.14
N ILE A 129 -26.72 2.16 -51.02
CA ILE A 129 -26.06 3.47 -51.29
C ILE A 129 -26.18 4.47 -50.12
N VAL A 130 -26.91 4.13 -49.06
CA VAL A 130 -27.13 5.01 -47.90
C VAL A 130 -26.52 4.39 -46.65
N ASP A 131 -25.47 5.03 -46.14
CA ASP A 131 -24.95 4.75 -44.80
C ASP A 131 -26.02 5.17 -43.79
N THR A 132 -26.55 4.20 -43.03
CA THR A 132 -27.49 4.50 -41.95
C THR A 132 -26.76 4.82 -40.65
N ASP A 133 -27.44 5.56 -39.77
CA ASP A 133 -26.90 6.16 -38.56
C ASP A 133 -25.99 5.23 -37.75
N ASN A 134 -24.79 5.73 -37.47
CA ASN A 134 -23.86 5.10 -36.54
C ASN A 134 -24.49 5.05 -35.15
N THR A 135 -24.60 3.85 -34.58
CA THR A 135 -25.09 3.67 -33.21
C THR A 135 -23.93 3.27 -32.31
N ASP A 136 -23.68 4.07 -31.27
CA ASP A 136 -22.78 3.69 -30.19
C ASP A 136 -23.46 2.66 -29.29
N VAL A 137 -22.84 1.50 -29.15
CA VAL A 137 -23.29 0.40 -28.30
C VAL A 137 -22.23 0.12 -27.25
N VAL A 138 -22.66 0.00 -26.01
CA VAL A 138 -21.80 -0.37 -24.89
C VAL A 138 -22.09 -1.82 -24.52
N ILE A 139 -21.04 -2.63 -24.46
CA ILE A 139 -21.13 -4.03 -24.04
C ILE A 139 -20.28 -4.22 -22.80
N THR A 140 -20.85 -4.83 -21.78
CA THR A 140 -20.10 -5.29 -20.62
C THR A 140 -19.80 -6.77 -20.80
N ALA A 141 -18.53 -7.16 -20.75
CA ALA A 141 -18.09 -8.54 -20.83
C ALA A 141 -17.50 -8.99 -19.49
N TRP A 142 -17.97 -10.13 -19.00
CA TRP A 142 -17.42 -10.82 -17.84
C TRP A 142 -16.54 -11.97 -18.31
N ILE A 143 -15.35 -12.11 -17.72
CA ILE A 143 -14.40 -13.18 -18.01
C ILE A 143 -14.20 -13.96 -16.72
N ASP A 144 -14.83 -15.12 -16.57
CA ASP A 144 -14.89 -15.80 -15.27
C ASP A 144 -13.76 -16.81 -15.02
N ASN A 145 -12.99 -17.17 -16.04
CA ASN A 145 -11.96 -18.21 -15.93
C ASN A 145 -10.65 -17.80 -16.62
N GLY A 146 -10.14 -16.62 -16.26
CA GLY A 146 -8.81 -16.18 -16.68
C GLY A 146 -7.70 -17.00 -16.00
N SER A 147 -6.61 -17.27 -16.71
CA SER A 147 -5.38 -17.81 -16.12
C SER A 147 -4.13 -17.12 -16.68
N LEU A 148 -3.19 -16.84 -15.78
CA LEU A 148 -1.89 -16.27 -16.11
C LEU A 148 -0.80 -17.23 -15.65
N LYS A 149 0.09 -17.59 -16.56
CA LYS A 149 1.23 -18.47 -16.30
C LYS A 149 2.51 -17.75 -16.67
N LEU A 150 3.39 -17.58 -15.69
CA LEU A 150 4.67 -16.89 -15.81
C LEU A 150 5.78 -17.89 -15.56
N ILE A 151 6.78 -17.89 -16.43
CA ILE A 151 7.98 -18.71 -16.26
C ILE A 151 9.16 -17.78 -16.15
N PHE A 152 9.83 -17.86 -15.00
CA PHE A 152 11.04 -17.10 -14.73
C PHE A 152 12.25 -18.01 -14.75
N HIS A 153 13.35 -17.45 -15.19
CA HIS A 153 14.68 -18.00 -14.99
C HIS A 153 15.47 -17.10 -14.05
N ASN A 154 16.42 -17.70 -13.34
CA ASN A 154 17.26 -16.99 -12.40
C ASN A 154 18.72 -17.21 -12.79
N TYR A 155 19.39 -16.13 -13.16
CA TYR A 155 20.77 -16.16 -13.60
C TYR A 155 21.57 -15.07 -12.89
N HIS A 156 22.88 -15.24 -12.80
CA HIS A 156 23.79 -14.20 -12.31
C HIS A 156 24.44 -13.44 -13.47
N ARG A 157 24.69 -12.14 -13.27
CA ARG A 157 25.65 -11.40 -14.11
C ARG A 157 27.07 -11.68 -13.66
N GLU A 158 28.04 -11.41 -14.54
CA GLU A 158 29.47 -11.45 -14.22
C GLU A 158 29.87 -10.58 -13.00
N ASN A 159 29.09 -9.52 -12.71
CA ASN A 159 29.30 -8.66 -11.55
C ASN A 159 28.67 -9.19 -10.24
N GLY A 160 28.14 -10.42 -10.24
CA GLY A 160 27.47 -11.06 -9.10
C GLY A 160 26.07 -10.50 -8.80
N THR A 161 25.48 -9.72 -9.69
CA THR A 161 24.11 -9.20 -9.49
C THR A 161 23.08 -10.27 -9.87
N PRO A 162 22.07 -10.55 -9.03
CA PRO A 162 20.95 -11.43 -9.39
C PRO A 162 20.14 -10.82 -10.55
N ILE A 163 19.87 -11.61 -11.57
CA ILE A 163 18.83 -11.32 -12.56
C ILE A 163 17.76 -12.39 -12.45
N ILE A 164 16.52 -11.94 -12.35
CA ILE A 164 15.37 -12.77 -12.69
C ILE A 164 14.98 -12.34 -14.10
N GLU A 165 14.81 -13.28 -15.01
CA GLU A 165 14.36 -13.04 -16.38
C GLU A 165 13.00 -13.73 -16.62
N LEU A 166 12.04 -12.99 -17.17
CA LEU A 166 10.74 -13.51 -17.55
C LEU A 166 10.81 -14.09 -18.96
N SER A 167 11.02 -15.41 -19.08
CA SER A 167 11.18 -16.06 -20.38
C SER A 167 9.87 -16.29 -21.12
N LYS A 168 8.79 -16.54 -20.39
CA LYS A 168 7.50 -16.85 -21.01
C LYS A 168 6.31 -16.37 -20.19
N ILE A 169 5.39 -15.70 -20.89
CA ILE A 169 4.09 -15.28 -20.39
C ILE A 169 3.01 -16.00 -21.20
N THR A 170 2.14 -16.74 -20.51
CA THR A 170 0.96 -17.35 -21.12
C THR A 170 -0.28 -16.83 -20.40
N MET A 171 -1.06 -16.00 -21.10
CA MET A 171 -2.37 -15.54 -20.66
C MET A 171 -3.43 -16.34 -21.41
N LYS A 172 -4.45 -16.81 -20.70
CA LYS A 172 -5.66 -17.38 -21.27
C LYS A 172 -6.87 -16.69 -20.66
N ALA A 173 -7.77 -16.19 -21.50
CA ALA A 173 -9.06 -15.68 -21.09
C ALA A 173 -10.15 -16.68 -21.49
N GLU A 174 -10.88 -17.23 -20.52
CA GLU A 174 -11.96 -18.18 -20.75
C GLU A 174 -13.22 -17.76 -19.97
N GLY A 175 -14.38 -18.31 -20.35
CA GLY A 175 -15.64 -17.97 -19.69
C GLY A 175 -16.13 -16.55 -19.98
N PHE A 176 -16.11 -16.12 -21.25
CA PHE A 176 -16.73 -14.84 -21.62
C PHE A 176 -18.24 -14.94 -21.59
N ASP A 177 -18.87 -14.10 -20.77
CA ASP A 177 -20.28 -13.77 -20.79
C ASP A 177 -20.46 -12.30 -21.19
N PHE A 178 -21.50 -12.00 -21.97
CA PHE A 178 -21.73 -10.65 -22.51
C PHE A 178 -23.08 -10.15 -22.04
N ASP A 179 -23.06 -9.00 -21.39
CA ASP A 179 -24.24 -8.21 -21.07
C ASP A 179 -24.29 -7.02 -22.02
N VAL A 180 -25.37 -6.93 -22.79
CA VAL A 180 -25.56 -5.89 -23.81
C VAL A 180 -26.60 -4.91 -23.28
N GLU A 181 -26.18 -3.67 -23.03
CA GLU A 181 -27.09 -2.61 -22.63
C GLU A 181 -27.94 -2.18 -23.84
N GLY A 182 -29.19 -2.64 -23.93
CA GLY A 182 -30.15 -2.19 -24.96
C GLY A 182 -31.13 -3.26 -25.45
N ASN A 183 -32.37 -2.86 -25.74
CA ASN A 183 -33.52 -3.77 -25.81
C ASN A 183 -33.79 -4.43 -27.20
N ILE A 184 -33.09 -4.06 -28.28
CA ILE A 184 -33.64 -4.32 -29.64
C ILE A 184 -32.74 -5.10 -30.61
N ILE A 185 -31.41 -5.20 -30.41
CA ILE A 185 -30.49 -5.78 -31.43
C ILE A 185 -29.89 -7.15 -31.02
N ILE A 186 -30.43 -7.80 -29.98
CA ILE A 186 -29.81 -9.00 -29.37
C ILE A 186 -29.84 -10.24 -30.30
N ARG A 187 -30.87 -10.44 -31.14
CA ARG A 187 -30.98 -11.64 -31.99
C ARG A 187 -30.05 -11.66 -33.19
N ALA A 188 -29.80 -10.52 -33.84
CA ALA A 188 -28.89 -10.44 -34.99
C ALA A 188 -27.42 -10.55 -34.57
N MET A 189 -27.10 -10.18 -33.33
CA MET A 189 -25.73 -10.19 -32.81
C MET A 189 -25.18 -11.58 -32.51
N GLY A 190 -25.99 -12.65 -32.37
CA GLY A 190 -25.49 -13.95 -31.91
C GLY A 190 -24.30 -14.53 -32.70
N LYS A 191 -24.32 -14.46 -34.03
CA LYS A 191 -23.18 -14.92 -34.88
C LYS A 191 -21.99 -13.97 -34.81
N VAL A 192 -22.25 -12.66 -34.78
CA VAL A 192 -21.23 -11.62 -34.66
C VAL A 192 -20.52 -11.72 -33.31
N MET A 193 -21.28 -11.93 -32.23
CA MET A 193 -20.79 -12.06 -30.86
C MET A 193 -19.81 -13.21 -30.72
N LYS A 194 -20.02 -14.33 -31.43
CA LYS A 194 -19.07 -15.45 -31.43
C LYS A 194 -17.72 -15.09 -32.05
N LEU A 195 -17.73 -14.34 -33.16
CA LEU A 195 -16.50 -13.86 -33.81
C LEU A 195 -15.82 -12.78 -32.97
N PHE A 196 -16.61 -11.82 -32.48
CA PHE A 196 -16.17 -10.77 -31.58
C PHE A 196 -15.52 -11.36 -30.32
N LYS A 197 -16.16 -12.33 -29.67
CA LYS A 197 -15.61 -13.07 -28.51
C LYS A 197 -14.22 -13.63 -28.77
N ASN A 198 -14.01 -14.31 -29.90
CA ASN A 198 -12.71 -14.91 -30.22
C ASN A 198 -11.62 -13.85 -30.47
N LYS A 199 -11.96 -12.72 -31.10
CA LYS A 199 -11.00 -11.65 -31.40
C LYS A 199 -10.73 -10.79 -30.16
N LEU A 200 -11.76 -10.45 -29.39
CA LEU A 200 -11.65 -9.81 -28.07
C LEU A 200 -10.77 -10.64 -27.13
N LYS A 201 -11.00 -11.96 -27.05
CA LYS A 201 -10.16 -12.89 -26.29
C LYS A 201 -8.68 -12.77 -26.66
N LYS A 202 -8.35 -12.89 -27.94
CA LYS A 202 -6.96 -12.78 -28.42
C LYS A 202 -6.36 -11.41 -28.11
N MET A 203 -7.15 -10.36 -28.24
CA MET A 203 -6.71 -8.98 -28.01
C MET A 203 -6.37 -8.76 -26.54
N ILE A 204 -7.25 -9.15 -25.62
CA ILE A 204 -7.01 -9.10 -24.18
C ILE A 204 -5.78 -9.95 -23.83
N GLU A 205 -5.69 -11.19 -24.32
CA GLU A 205 -4.54 -12.06 -24.05
C GLU A 205 -3.22 -11.47 -24.57
N THR A 206 -3.23 -10.76 -25.69
CA THR A 206 -2.02 -10.16 -26.28
C THR A 206 -1.64 -8.90 -25.53
N LYS A 207 -2.59 -8.00 -25.29
CA LYS A 207 -2.34 -6.73 -24.58
C LYS A 207 -1.94 -6.95 -23.14
N SER A 208 -2.59 -7.86 -22.41
CA SER A 208 -2.17 -8.20 -21.05
C SER A 208 -0.74 -8.76 -21.01
N LYS A 209 -0.30 -9.53 -22.02
CA LYS A 209 1.10 -9.98 -22.11
C LYS A 209 2.07 -8.84 -22.34
N GLU A 210 1.74 -7.92 -23.24
CA GLU A 210 2.57 -6.75 -23.55
C GLU A 210 2.73 -5.85 -22.34
N GLU A 211 1.63 -5.48 -21.68
CA GLU A 211 1.65 -4.60 -20.51
C GLU A 211 2.34 -5.26 -19.31
N PHE A 212 2.08 -6.55 -19.07
CA PHE A 212 2.80 -7.27 -18.02
C PHE A 212 4.31 -7.30 -18.29
N ARG A 213 4.73 -7.47 -19.55
CA ARG A 213 6.15 -7.47 -19.91
C ARG A 213 6.79 -6.11 -19.71
N LYS A 214 6.17 -5.03 -20.21
CA LYS A 214 6.65 -3.65 -19.98
C LYS A 214 6.80 -3.37 -18.50
N PHE A 215 5.79 -3.74 -17.72
CA PHE A 215 5.78 -3.54 -16.29
C PHE A 215 6.90 -4.33 -15.60
N TYR A 216 7.06 -5.61 -15.96
CA TYR A 216 8.13 -6.47 -15.46
C TYR A 216 9.51 -5.84 -15.68
N ASP A 217 9.76 -5.35 -16.90
CA ASP A 217 11.01 -4.70 -17.28
C ASP A 217 11.24 -3.41 -16.48
N ILE A 218 10.19 -2.63 -16.21
CA ILE A 218 10.29 -1.38 -15.46
C ILE A 218 10.53 -1.63 -13.97
N VAL A 219 9.80 -2.56 -13.35
CA VAL A 219 9.75 -2.67 -11.89
C VAL A 219 10.68 -3.74 -11.36
N ILE A 220 10.68 -4.93 -11.95
CA ILE A 220 11.44 -6.06 -11.43
C ILE A 220 12.87 -6.00 -11.96
N SER A 221 13.02 -5.85 -13.28
CA SER A 221 14.34 -5.83 -13.92
C SER A 221 15.20 -4.64 -13.48
N ASN A 222 14.60 -3.49 -13.16
CA ASN A 222 15.37 -2.33 -12.67
C ASN A 222 15.62 -2.32 -11.15
N LYS A 223 14.76 -2.95 -10.34
CA LYS A 223 14.96 -2.98 -8.88
C LYS A 223 15.90 -4.09 -8.41
N LEU A 224 15.95 -5.24 -9.07
CA LEU A 224 16.88 -6.32 -8.69
C LEU A 224 18.35 -5.88 -8.74
N PRO A 225 18.81 -5.15 -9.78
CA PRO A 225 20.18 -4.65 -9.83
C PRO A 225 20.53 -3.58 -8.80
N SER A 226 19.54 -2.94 -8.18
CA SER A 226 19.80 -1.96 -7.12
C SER A 226 20.02 -2.60 -5.75
N LEU A 227 19.86 -3.93 -5.64
CA LEU A 227 20.25 -4.67 -4.43
C LEU A 227 21.74 -4.46 -4.17
N GLN A 228 22.06 -3.92 -3.00
CA GLN A 228 23.44 -3.75 -2.58
C GLN A 228 24.08 -5.12 -2.36
N THR A 229 24.83 -5.58 -3.37
CA THR A 229 25.67 -6.77 -3.26
C THR A 229 26.84 -6.55 -2.31
N ASN A 230 27.18 -5.29 -1.99
CA ASN A 230 28.21 -4.97 -1.01
C ASN A 230 27.62 -4.20 0.17
N MET A 231 27.63 -4.81 1.36
CA MET A 231 27.18 -4.19 2.59
C MET A 231 28.37 -3.70 3.40
N THR A 232 28.50 -2.39 3.62
CA THR A 232 29.53 -1.82 4.49
C THR A 232 29.09 -1.88 5.96
N PHE A 233 29.92 -2.43 6.84
CA PHE A 233 29.70 -2.42 8.29
C PHE A 233 30.95 -1.90 9.01
N GLY A 234 30.76 -0.88 9.85
CA GLY A 234 31.88 -0.08 10.39
C GLY A 234 32.61 0.71 9.30
N ASN A 235 33.77 1.29 9.65
CA ASN A 235 34.50 2.18 8.74
C ASN A 235 35.28 1.42 7.65
N ASN A 236 35.66 0.16 7.91
CA ASN A 236 36.66 -0.52 7.09
C ASN A 236 36.23 -1.89 6.57
N PHE A 237 35.02 -2.39 6.91
CA PHE A 237 34.57 -3.72 6.49
C PHE A 237 33.44 -3.66 5.47
N LYS A 238 33.51 -4.56 4.48
CA LYS A 238 32.47 -4.79 3.47
C LYS A 238 32.17 -6.28 3.38
N MET A 239 30.90 -6.69 3.36
CA MET A 239 30.49 -8.06 3.05
C MET A 239 29.95 -8.09 1.63
N ASN A 240 30.47 -8.98 0.81
CA ASN A 240 29.99 -9.18 -0.56
C ASN A 240 28.96 -10.32 -0.56
N TYR A 241 27.70 -9.98 -0.81
CA TYR A 241 26.56 -10.87 -1.02
C TYR A 241 26.26 -11.12 -2.51
N GLY A 242 27.16 -10.71 -3.42
CA GLY A 242 27.04 -11.01 -4.83
C GLY A 242 26.93 -12.52 -5.08
N MET A 243 26.09 -12.89 -6.05
CA MET A 243 25.94 -14.27 -6.47
C MET A 243 27.22 -14.79 -7.12
N THR A 244 27.63 -16.00 -6.76
CA THR A 244 28.83 -16.64 -7.32
C THR A 244 28.54 -17.52 -8.52
N SER A 245 27.28 -17.91 -8.70
CA SER A 245 26.80 -18.70 -9.84
C SER A 245 25.29 -18.52 -9.99
N ASP A 246 24.73 -19.11 -11.05
CA ASP A 246 23.27 -19.16 -11.23
C ASP A 246 22.59 -19.87 -10.06
N ALA A 247 21.36 -19.44 -9.76
CA ALA A 247 20.54 -20.12 -8.80
C ALA A 247 20.10 -21.48 -9.36
N PHE A 248 20.04 -22.48 -8.50
CA PHE A 248 19.60 -23.82 -8.90
C PHE A 248 18.50 -24.33 -7.99
N ILE A 249 17.68 -25.23 -8.53
CA ILE A 249 16.57 -25.82 -7.78
C ILE A 249 16.92 -27.28 -7.49
N MET A 250 16.76 -27.70 -6.24
CA MET A 250 16.92 -29.09 -5.85
C MET A 250 15.90 -29.45 -4.77
N LYS A 251 15.17 -30.56 -4.95
CA LYS A 251 14.20 -31.05 -3.95
C LYS A 251 13.17 -29.97 -3.58
N ASN A 252 12.65 -29.25 -4.58
CA ASN A 252 11.64 -28.20 -4.42
C ASN A 252 12.09 -27.05 -3.48
N LYS A 253 13.39 -26.73 -3.53
CA LYS A 253 14.01 -25.57 -2.87
C LYS A 253 14.89 -24.84 -3.86
N LEU A 254 14.84 -23.51 -3.81
CA LEU A 254 15.70 -22.64 -4.61
C LEU A 254 16.96 -22.32 -3.81
N PHE A 255 18.10 -22.61 -4.39
CA PHE A 255 19.42 -22.36 -3.83
C PHE A 255 20.08 -21.21 -4.59
N ILE A 256 20.52 -20.20 -3.85
CA ILE A 256 21.17 -19.00 -4.38
C ILE A 256 22.58 -18.94 -3.79
N PRO A 257 23.60 -19.31 -4.57
CA PRO A 257 24.99 -19.25 -4.14
C PRO A 257 25.46 -17.80 -4.02
N ILE A 258 25.98 -17.42 -2.85
CA ILE A 258 26.45 -16.07 -2.54
C ILE A 258 27.92 -16.12 -2.10
N ASN A 259 28.64 -15.04 -2.39
CA ASN A 259 30.07 -14.92 -2.12
C ASN A 259 30.38 -15.01 -0.61
N GLY A 260 29.69 -14.22 0.20
CA GLY A 260 29.81 -14.24 1.67
C GLY A 260 31.15 -13.73 2.21
N ASN A 261 32.10 -13.38 1.34
CA ASN A 261 33.42 -12.89 1.75
C ASN A 261 33.34 -11.53 2.43
N ILE A 262 34.12 -11.38 3.50
CA ILE A 262 34.32 -10.10 4.19
C ILE A 262 35.64 -9.49 3.69
N TYR A 263 35.60 -8.22 3.34
CA TYR A 263 36.73 -7.43 2.89
C TYR A 263 37.07 -6.38 3.95
N LYS A 264 38.34 -6.21 4.27
CA LYS A 264 38.86 -5.09 5.07
C LYS A 264 39.79 -4.26 4.20
N ASN A 265 39.48 -2.98 4.00
CA ASN A 265 40.26 -2.09 3.13
C ASN A 265 40.56 -2.75 1.76
N GLU A 266 39.54 -3.34 1.13
CA GLU A 266 39.62 -4.02 -0.19
C GLU A 266 40.37 -5.36 -0.21
N HIS A 267 41.00 -5.78 0.89
CA HIS A 267 41.58 -7.11 1.00
C HIS A 267 40.55 -8.12 1.50
N ALA A 268 40.35 -9.20 0.74
CA ALA A 268 39.49 -10.31 1.15
C ALA A 268 40.09 -11.02 2.38
N LEU A 269 39.32 -11.10 3.46
CA LEU A 269 39.63 -11.93 4.61
C LEU A 269 39.18 -13.35 4.27
N THR A 270 40.04 -14.10 3.58
CA THR A 270 39.72 -15.38 2.93
C THR A 270 39.39 -16.54 3.89
N LYS A 271 39.45 -16.34 5.22
CA LYS A 271 39.02 -17.34 6.21
C LYS A 271 38.44 -16.68 7.46
N PHE A 272 37.21 -17.10 7.80
CA PHE A 272 36.55 -16.77 9.07
C PHE A 272 37.28 -17.37 10.29
N ASP A 273 38.21 -18.31 10.10
CA ASP A 273 38.89 -19.07 11.17
C ASP A 273 39.98 -18.32 11.96
N GLY A 274 40.33 -17.07 11.63
CA GLY A 274 41.42 -16.37 12.35
C GLY A 274 41.29 -14.85 12.48
N ALA A 275 40.39 -14.20 11.74
CA ALA A 275 40.26 -12.73 11.78
C ALA A 275 39.45 -12.22 12.99
N LEU A 276 38.79 -13.11 13.72
CA LEU A 276 37.97 -12.79 14.91
C LEU A 276 38.65 -13.14 16.25
N ASP A 277 39.88 -13.68 16.26
CA ASP A 277 40.57 -14.00 17.53
C ASP A 277 40.79 -12.75 18.43
N GLY A 278 40.75 -11.56 17.83
CA GLY A 278 40.74 -10.27 18.52
C GLY A 278 39.37 -9.61 18.70
N TYR A 279 38.26 -10.20 18.26
CA TYR A 279 36.92 -9.62 18.43
C TYR A 279 36.04 -10.57 19.26
N LYS A 280 35.65 -10.13 20.46
CA LYS A 280 34.65 -10.85 21.24
C LYS A 280 33.29 -10.48 20.65
N MET A 281 32.56 -11.46 20.14
CA MET A 281 31.14 -11.28 19.81
C MET A 281 30.41 -11.01 21.13
N VAL A 282 30.07 -9.75 21.37
CA VAL A 282 29.32 -9.37 22.56
C VAL A 282 27.87 -9.32 22.12
N ILE A 283 27.12 -10.31 22.58
CA ILE A 283 25.66 -10.23 22.59
C ILE A 283 25.34 -9.02 23.47
N LYS A 284 24.92 -7.92 22.85
CA LYS A 284 24.44 -6.77 23.60
C LYS A 284 23.09 -7.19 24.18
N LYS A 285 23.00 -7.22 25.52
CA LYS A 285 21.69 -7.30 26.17
C LYS A 285 20.88 -6.10 25.70
N PHE A 286 19.59 -6.30 25.49
CA PHE A 286 18.68 -5.23 25.17
C PHE A 286 18.86 -4.14 26.23
N ASP A 287 19.26 -2.95 25.78
CA ASP A 287 19.32 -1.78 26.64
C ASP A 287 18.14 -0.89 26.23
N LYS A 288 17.21 -0.72 27.16
CA LYS A 288 16.02 0.13 27.04
C LYS A 288 16.37 1.57 26.64
N ASN A 289 17.63 1.97 26.82
CA ASN A 289 18.15 3.29 26.50
C ASN A 289 19.09 3.31 25.27
N ASP A 290 19.26 2.20 24.55
CA ASP A 290 20.09 2.19 23.34
C ASP A 290 19.46 3.10 22.27
N ALA A 291 20.28 3.95 21.65
CA ALA A 291 19.87 4.85 20.58
C ALA A 291 19.27 4.11 19.37
N PHE A 292 19.59 2.82 19.21
CA PHE A 292 18.98 1.95 18.22
C PHE A 292 17.47 1.73 18.43
N TYR A 293 17.01 1.74 19.68
CA TYR A 293 15.60 1.59 20.08
C TYR A 293 14.96 2.93 20.41
N LEU A 294 15.51 4.06 19.95
CA LEU A 294 14.83 5.35 20.01
C LEU A 294 13.98 5.50 18.75
N ALA A 295 12.73 5.95 18.93
CA ALA A 295 11.86 6.27 17.80
C ALA A 295 12.56 7.30 16.90
N PRO A 296 12.37 7.24 15.56
CA PRO A 296 12.90 8.28 14.68
C PRO A 296 12.46 9.67 15.16
N ALA A 297 13.29 10.70 14.99
CA ALA A 297 12.90 12.02 15.46
C ALA A 297 11.78 12.60 14.58
N ALA A 298 10.66 13.01 15.18
CA ALA A 298 9.67 13.84 14.53
C ALA A 298 10.33 15.15 14.09
N PHE A 299 10.24 15.45 12.79
CA PHE A 299 10.92 16.57 12.12
C PHE A 299 12.45 16.57 12.24
N GLY A 300 13.07 15.45 12.64
CA GLY A 300 14.50 15.40 12.91
C GLY A 300 14.94 16.06 14.23
N TYR A 301 14.01 16.59 15.03
CA TYR A 301 14.34 17.36 16.25
C TYR A 301 13.77 16.78 17.55
N PHE A 302 12.56 16.21 17.53
CA PHE A 302 11.89 15.76 18.75
C PHE A 302 11.64 14.25 18.74
N HIS A 303 11.91 13.57 19.86
CA HIS A 303 11.47 12.19 20.02
C HIS A 303 9.93 12.12 20.00
N TYR A 304 9.35 11.11 19.33
CA TYR A 304 7.89 11.00 19.13
C TYR A 304 7.08 11.19 20.42
N ARG A 305 7.54 10.64 21.55
CA ARG A 305 6.92 10.85 22.88
C ARG A 305 6.74 12.32 23.25
N VAL A 306 7.82 13.10 23.12
CA VAL A 306 7.81 14.53 23.47
C VAL A 306 6.94 15.29 22.47
N ALA A 307 7.05 14.96 21.19
CA ALA A 307 6.22 15.56 20.14
C ALA A 307 4.72 15.30 20.36
N ALA A 308 4.33 14.09 20.76
CA ALA A 308 2.94 13.75 21.06
C ALA A 308 2.40 14.47 22.30
N ILE A 309 3.21 14.61 23.36
CA ILE A 309 2.81 15.38 24.56
C ILE A 309 2.63 16.87 24.22
N ILE A 310 3.60 17.47 23.52
CA ILE A 310 3.50 18.88 23.08
C ILE A 310 2.29 19.06 22.16
N GLY A 311 2.07 18.13 21.22
CA GLY A 311 0.91 18.13 20.34
C GLY A 311 -0.41 18.08 21.11
N ALA A 312 -0.49 17.27 22.16
CA ALA A 312 -1.69 17.18 23.01
C ALA A 312 -1.97 18.49 23.74
N VAL A 313 -0.94 19.09 24.35
CA VAL A 313 -1.07 20.39 25.03
C VAL A 313 -1.52 21.47 24.05
N PHE A 314 -0.92 21.51 22.86
CA PHE A 314 -1.30 22.46 21.82
C PHE A 314 -2.74 22.24 21.32
N GLY A 315 -3.14 20.98 21.12
CA GLY A 315 -4.51 20.62 20.74
C GLY A 315 -5.54 21.06 21.78
N VAL A 316 -5.27 20.83 23.07
CA VAL A 316 -6.13 21.29 24.17
C VAL A 316 -6.25 22.81 24.20
N ILE A 317 -5.14 23.55 24.04
CA ILE A 317 -5.17 25.02 24.00
C ILE A 317 -6.02 25.53 22.83
N LEU A 318 -5.85 24.94 21.64
CA LEU A 318 -6.64 25.31 20.45
C LEU A 318 -8.13 25.03 20.64
N LEU A 319 -8.49 23.86 21.18
CA LEU A 319 -9.90 23.53 21.42
C LEU A 319 -10.53 24.39 22.51
N CYS A 320 -9.81 24.68 23.60
CA CYS A 320 -10.28 25.63 24.61
C CYS A 320 -10.49 27.03 24.02
N SER A 321 -9.59 27.47 23.13
CA SER A 321 -9.73 28.75 22.42
C SER A 321 -10.96 28.76 21.50
N SER A 322 -11.21 27.63 20.83
CA SER A 322 -12.43 27.40 20.03
C SER A 322 -13.69 27.50 20.89
N VAL A 323 -13.76 26.77 22.01
CA VAL A 323 -14.92 26.82 22.93
C VAL A 323 -15.14 28.24 23.44
N TYR A 324 -14.08 28.95 23.81
CA TYR A 324 -14.18 30.35 24.22
C TYR A 324 -14.72 31.23 23.08
N GLY A 325 -14.26 31.03 21.84
CA GLY A 325 -14.79 31.70 20.66
C GLY A 325 -16.28 31.45 20.44
N PHE A 326 -16.72 30.18 20.49
CA PHE A 326 -18.13 29.80 20.36
C PHE A 326 -18.99 30.36 21.49
N PHE A 327 -18.48 30.35 22.72
CA PHE A 327 -19.16 30.94 23.88
C PHE A 327 -19.28 32.46 23.77
N SER A 328 -18.23 33.14 23.27
CA SER A 328 -18.26 34.58 23.00
C SER A 328 -19.25 34.92 21.88
N MET A 329 -19.27 34.13 20.79
CA MET A 329 -20.25 34.28 19.71
C MET A 329 -21.68 34.06 20.17
N HIS A 330 -21.90 33.12 21.09
CA HIS A 330 -23.21 32.84 21.67
C HIS A 330 -23.71 34.02 22.53
N ASN A 331 -22.90 34.44 23.50
CA ASN A 331 -23.36 35.41 24.51
C ASN A 331 -23.29 36.87 24.05
N THR A 332 -22.27 37.23 23.26
CA THR A 332 -22.03 38.63 22.88
C THR A 332 -22.75 39.00 21.60
N HIS A 333 -22.80 38.07 20.63
CA HIS A 333 -23.29 38.35 19.28
C HIS A 333 -24.59 37.60 18.94
N ALA A 334 -25.07 36.69 19.80
CA ALA A 334 -26.21 35.82 19.54
C ALA A 334 -26.15 35.12 18.16
N ILE A 335 -24.92 34.79 17.72
CA ILE A 335 -24.66 34.19 16.40
C ILE A 335 -24.86 32.68 16.44
N THR A 336 -24.35 32.01 17.48
CA THR A 336 -24.38 30.55 17.58
C THR A 336 -25.57 30.08 18.41
N GLY A 337 -26.21 28.99 17.98
CA GLY A 337 -27.27 28.35 18.75
C GLY A 337 -26.76 27.71 20.05
N PHE A 338 -27.65 27.55 21.03
CA PHE A 338 -27.33 26.89 22.31
C PHE A 338 -26.79 25.47 22.08
N TRP A 339 -27.43 24.68 21.22
CA TRP A 339 -27.04 23.31 20.90
C TRP A 339 -25.66 23.20 20.25
N ALA A 340 -25.31 24.13 19.36
CA ALA A 340 -24.00 24.17 18.72
C ALA A 340 -22.89 24.43 19.76
N THR A 341 -23.11 25.40 20.65
CA THR A 341 -22.16 25.74 21.72
C THR A 341 -21.99 24.58 22.71
N LEU A 342 -23.10 23.94 23.10
CA LEU A 342 -23.07 22.76 23.96
C LEU A 342 -22.31 21.59 23.31
N PHE A 343 -22.57 21.32 22.02
CA PHE A 343 -21.92 20.24 21.28
C PHE A 343 -20.39 20.41 21.20
N VAL A 344 -19.93 21.61 20.85
CA VAL A 344 -18.48 21.94 20.83
C VAL A 344 -17.87 21.78 22.23
N GLY A 345 -18.59 22.17 23.28
CA GLY A 345 -18.17 21.97 24.67
C GLY A 345 -18.01 20.49 25.04
N VAL A 346 -18.97 19.63 24.66
CA VAL A 346 -18.92 18.18 24.93
C VAL A 346 -17.76 17.53 24.18
N ILE A 347 -17.57 17.82 22.89
CA ILE A 347 -16.43 17.29 22.11
C ILE A 347 -15.11 17.70 22.75
N THR A 348 -14.97 18.96 23.15
CA THR A 348 -13.76 19.46 23.79
C THR A 348 -13.50 18.76 25.14
N GLY A 349 -14.54 18.54 25.95
CA GLY A 349 -14.43 17.80 27.20
C GLY A 349 -13.96 16.36 27.00
N LEU A 350 -14.50 15.68 25.98
CA LEU A 350 -14.06 14.32 25.61
C LEU A 350 -12.60 14.32 25.13
N PHE A 351 -12.21 15.27 24.29
CA PHE A 351 -10.83 15.37 23.81
C PHE A 351 -9.82 15.62 24.93
N ILE A 352 -10.16 16.48 25.90
CA ILE A 352 -9.31 16.72 27.08
C ILE A 352 -9.16 15.44 27.88
N LEU A 353 -10.25 14.72 28.13
CA LEU A 353 -10.22 13.46 28.86
C LEU A 353 -9.34 12.42 28.16
N THR A 354 -9.52 12.22 26.86
CA THR A 354 -8.73 11.26 26.09
C THR A 354 -7.26 11.70 25.95
N SER A 355 -6.98 13.01 25.93
CA SER A 355 -5.62 13.54 25.92
C SER A 355 -4.90 13.28 27.25
N ILE A 356 -5.59 13.42 28.38
CA ILE A 356 -5.03 13.07 29.70
C ILE A 356 -4.73 11.57 29.77
N ILE A 357 -5.64 10.72 29.30
CA ILE A 357 -5.43 9.27 29.22
C ILE A 357 -4.22 8.95 28.33
N MET A 358 -4.07 9.62 27.19
CA MET A 358 -2.92 9.44 26.31
C MET A 358 -1.61 9.85 26.97
N ILE A 359 -1.55 11.01 27.64
CA ILE A 359 -0.35 11.46 28.35
C ILE A 359 0.01 10.44 29.44
N TYR A 360 -0.98 9.97 30.21
CA TYR A 360 -0.78 8.90 31.19
C TYR A 360 -0.27 7.62 30.54
N ALA A 361 -0.81 7.22 29.38
CA ALA A 361 -0.37 6.05 28.63
C ALA A 361 1.09 6.15 28.18
N ILE A 362 1.52 7.33 27.72
CA ILE A 362 2.90 7.60 27.33
C ILE A 362 3.85 7.52 28.54
N VAL A 363 3.46 8.10 29.67
CA VAL A 363 4.25 8.07 30.91
C VAL A 363 4.32 6.66 31.51
N ALA A 364 3.20 5.92 31.49
CA ALA A 364 3.11 4.55 31.96
C ALA A 364 3.66 3.52 30.94
N GLU A 365 4.09 3.97 29.77
CA GLU A 365 4.59 3.15 28.66
C GLU A 365 3.62 2.05 28.19
N LYS A 366 2.31 2.27 28.29
CA LYS A 366 1.28 1.30 27.89
C LYS A 366 0.59 1.71 26.58
N ALA A 367 0.95 1.06 25.48
CA ALA A 367 0.42 1.37 24.15
C ALA A 367 -1.12 1.25 24.06
N SER A 368 -1.70 0.23 24.71
CA SER A 368 -3.14 -0.07 24.65
C SER A 368 -4.04 1.08 25.12
N LEU A 369 -3.55 1.93 26.03
CA LEU A 369 -4.30 3.07 26.56
C LEU A 369 -4.29 4.30 25.64
N MET A 370 -3.51 4.29 24.55
CA MET A 370 -3.50 5.40 23.58
C MET A 370 -4.64 5.32 22.55
N TRP A 371 -5.29 4.15 22.43
CA TRP A 371 -6.31 3.90 21.42
C TRP A 371 -7.51 4.86 21.46
N PRO A 372 -8.07 5.21 22.64
CA PRO A 372 -9.19 6.15 22.72
C PRO A 372 -8.90 7.51 22.08
N GLN A 373 -7.68 8.04 22.24
CA GLN A 373 -7.30 9.32 21.64
C GLN A 373 -7.19 9.22 20.11
N MET A 374 -6.62 8.12 19.59
CA MET A 374 -6.54 7.91 18.12
C MET A 374 -7.93 7.85 17.48
N VAL A 375 -8.87 7.15 18.11
CA VAL A 375 -10.27 7.09 17.64
C VAL A 375 -10.94 8.45 17.69
N MET A 376 -10.73 9.21 18.77
CA MET A 376 -11.28 10.55 18.90
C MET A 376 -10.77 11.49 17.80
N ILE A 377 -9.47 11.49 17.51
CA ILE A 377 -8.89 12.31 16.43
C ILE A 377 -9.45 11.94 15.06
N GLN A 378 -9.66 10.64 14.79
CA GLN A 378 -10.27 10.19 13.53
C GLN A 378 -11.73 10.64 13.41
N LEU A 379 -12.49 10.58 14.50
CA LEU A 379 -13.87 11.06 14.56
C LEU A 379 -13.94 12.57 14.30
N GLU A 380 -13.09 13.36 14.97
CA GLU A 380 -12.99 14.80 14.75
C GLU A 380 -12.65 15.14 13.30
N ASN A 381 -11.68 14.44 12.72
CA ASN A 381 -11.30 14.62 11.33
C ASN A 381 -12.48 14.35 10.38
N ALA A 382 -13.24 13.28 10.62
CA ALA A 382 -14.42 12.95 9.83
C ALA A 382 -15.53 14.03 9.94
N ILE A 383 -15.79 14.53 11.15
CA ILE A 383 -16.75 15.60 11.40
C ILE A 383 -16.31 16.88 10.68
N MET A 384 -15.04 17.28 10.81
CA MET A 384 -14.52 18.49 10.17
C MET A 384 -14.60 18.41 8.64
N LEU A 385 -14.24 17.26 8.06
CA LEU A 385 -14.33 17.06 6.62
C LEU A 385 -15.78 17.08 6.12
N ALA A 386 -16.71 16.47 6.86
CA ALA A 386 -18.14 16.51 6.56
C ALA A 386 -18.68 17.94 6.61
N VAL A 387 -18.36 18.71 7.66
CA VAL A 387 -18.74 20.12 7.79
C VAL A 387 -18.18 20.96 6.64
N ALA A 388 -16.92 20.73 6.24
CA ALA A 388 -16.31 21.44 5.12
C ALA A 388 -17.04 21.18 3.79
N ILE A 389 -17.32 19.91 3.48
CA ILE A 389 -18.04 19.50 2.28
C ILE A 389 -19.45 20.08 2.27
N VAL A 390 -20.20 19.93 3.36
CA VAL A 390 -21.57 20.45 3.48
C VAL A 390 -21.57 21.97 3.29
N SER A 391 -20.63 22.69 3.91
CA SER A 391 -20.52 24.15 3.79
C SER A 391 -20.30 24.60 2.34
N ILE A 392 -19.43 23.91 1.59
CA ILE A 392 -19.17 24.25 0.18
C ILE A 392 -20.37 23.91 -0.72
N LEU A 393 -20.96 22.72 -0.54
CA LEU A 393 -22.11 22.29 -1.33
C LEU A 393 -23.30 23.23 -1.14
N VAL A 394 -23.61 23.54 0.11
CA VAL A 394 -24.74 24.38 0.47
C VAL A 394 -24.56 25.80 -0.07
N MET A 395 -23.36 26.37 0.05
CA MET A 395 -23.03 27.67 -0.56
C MET A 395 -23.19 27.65 -2.08
N SER A 396 -22.79 26.56 -2.74
CA SER A 396 -22.87 26.41 -4.20
C SER A 396 -24.31 26.29 -4.71
N CYS A 397 -25.24 25.82 -3.87
CA CYS A 397 -26.65 25.69 -4.20
C CYS A 397 -27.47 26.97 -3.96
N GLY A 398 -26.89 28.00 -3.34
CA GLY A 398 -27.50 29.33 -3.16
C GLY A 398 -27.96 29.64 -1.73
N ALA A 399 -28.39 30.89 -1.53
CA ALA A 399 -28.69 31.45 -0.21
C ALA A 399 -29.85 30.74 0.52
N GLY A 400 -30.90 30.33 -0.20
CA GLY A 400 -32.06 29.66 0.41
C GLY A 400 -31.70 28.33 1.09
N LEU A 401 -30.90 27.48 0.42
CA LEU A 401 -30.43 26.23 1.03
C LEU A 401 -29.45 26.49 2.18
N THR A 402 -28.64 27.55 2.06
CA THR A 402 -27.72 27.98 3.13
C THR A 402 -28.47 28.35 4.39
N GLU A 403 -29.54 29.13 4.27
CA GLU A 403 -30.37 29.47 5.40
C GLU A 403 -31.03 28.24 6.04
N GLU A 404 -31.60 27.35 5.22
CA GLU A 404 -32.31 26.17 5.73
C GLU A 404 -31.41 25.17 6.48
N VAL A 405 -30.20 24.93 5.99
CA VAL A 405 -29.27 23.97 6.60
C VAL A 405 -28.64 24.56 7.86
N PHE A 406 -28.22 25.82 7.81
CA PHE A 406 -27.45 26.42 8.89
C PHE A 406 -28.28 27.06 10.00
N LYS A 407 -29.58 27.34 9.80
CA LYS A 407 -30.46 27.87 10.87
C LYS A 407 -30.50 27.01 12.14
N TRP A 408 -30.15 25.72 12.03
CA TRP A 408 -30.04 24.82 13.18
C TRP A 408 -28.79 25.08 14.05
N PHE A 409 -27.75 25.68 13.49
CA PHE A 409 -26.45 25.87 14.13
C PHE A 409 -26.13 27.34 14.41
N VAL A 410 -26.52 28.23 13.51
CA VAL A 410 -26.22 29.67 13.57
C VAL A 410 -27.45 30.49 13.19
N ASP A 411 -27.55 31.69 13.77
CA ASP A 411 -28.45 32.74 13.28
C ASP A 411 -27.85 33.33 12.00
N VAL A 412 -28.42 32.93 10.87
CA VAL A 412 -27.92 33.24 9.51
C VAL A 412 -27.88 34.75 9.27
N LYS A 413 -28.83 35.51 9.82
CA LYS A 413 -28.85 36.95 9.64
C LYS A 413 -27.74 37.61 10.45
N ASN A 414 -27.60 37.26 11.72
CA ASN A 414 -26.60 37.88 12.59
C ASN A 414 -25.16 37.52 12.15
N ILE A 415 -24.94 36.30 11.66
CA ILE A 415 -23.61 35.87 11.17
C ILE A 415 -23.25 36.58 9.86
N GLU A 416 -24.22 36.77 8.96
CA GLU A 416 -24.01 37.49 7.70
C GLU A 416 -23.77 38.99 7.94
N ASP A 417 -24.50 39.60 8.87
CA ASP A 417 -24.28 41.01 9.28
C ASP A 417 -22.89 41.21 9.91
N THR A 418 -22.36 40.21 10.61
CA THR A 418 -21.07 40.31 11.34
C THR A 418 -19.86 39.93 10.48
N PHE A 419 -19.95 38.85 9.70
CA PHE A 419 -18.83 38.27 8.95
C PHE A 419 -18.96 38.39 7.42
N GLY A 420 -20.09 38.92 6.92
CA GLY A 420 -20.40 39.05 5.51
C GLY A 420 -20.91 37.76 4.86
N PRO A 421 -21.41 37.82 3.62
CA PRO A 421 -22.10 36.72 2.94
C PRO A 421 -21.24 35.48 2.64
N ILE A 422 -19.91 35.62 2.72
CA ILE A 422 -18.95 34.53 2.46
C ILE A 422 -18.64 33.69 3.70
N TRP A 423 -19.36 33.88 4.82
CA TRP A 423 -19.12 33.15 6.06
C TRP A 423 -19.18 31.61 5.92
N PRO A 424 -20.00 30.97 5.05
CA PRO A 424 -19.99 29.51 4.91
C PRO A 424 -18.64 29.00 4.34
N PHE A 425 -18.04 29.77 3.44
CA PHE A 425 -16.69 29.48 2.91
C PHE A 425 -15.63 29.58 4.00
N ASN A 426 -15.75 30.55 4.91
CA ASN A 426 -14.83 30.68 6.05
C ASN A 426 -14.94 29.47 6.99
N ILE A 427 -16.15 28.97 7.24
CA ILE A 427 -16.35 27.74 8.00
C ILE A 427 -15.68 26.56 7.31
N ALA A 428 -15.87 26.40 6.00
CA ALA A 428 -15.23 25.33 5.24
C ALA A 428 -13.69 25.40 5.33
N THR A 429 -13.13 26.60 5.21
CA THR A 429 -11.68 26.83 5.29
C THR A 429 -11.13 26.49 6.68
N LEU A 430 -11.81 26.91 7.74
CA LEU A 430 -11.44 26.57 9.12
C LEU A 430 -11.57 25.06 9.38
N ALA A 431 -12.61 24.43 8.82
CA ALA A 431 -12.83 22.99 8.93
C ALA A 431 -11.72 22.18 8.21
N PHE A 432 -11.30 22.59 7.01
CA PHE A 432 -10.15 21.98 6.34
C PHE A 432 -8.83 22.18 7.10
N MET A 433 -8.59 23.37 7.63
CA MET A 433 -7.39 23.64 8.44
C MET A 433 -7.39 22.78 9.72
N GLY A 434 -8.54 22.65 10.39
CA GLY A 434 -8.66 21.77 11.55
C GLY A 434 -8.50 20.28 11.19
N SER A 435 -9.06 19.83 10.06
CA SER A 435 -8.85 18.47 9.54
C SER A 435 -7.35 18.19 9.28
N PHE A 436 -6.63 19.14 8.68
CA PHE A 436 -5.19 19.03 8.49
C PHE A 436 -4.44 18.90 9.82
N LEU A 437 -4.81 19.68 10.84
CA LEU A 437 -4.23 19.58 12.19
C LEU A 437 -4.55 18.22 12.85
N CYS A 438 -5.76 17.70 12.70
CA CYS A 438 -6.14 16.38 13.19
C CYS A 438 -5.30 15.27 12.53
N ILE A 439 -5.11 15.32 11.20
CA ILE A 439 -4.26 14.36 10.47
C ILE A 439 -2.82 14.43 10.98
N TRP A 440 -2.29 15.64 11.12
CA TRP A 440 -0.94 15.85 11.62
C TRP A 440 -0.77 15.29 13.05
N PHE A 441 -1.72 15.56 13.93
CA PHE A 441 -1.69 15.06 15.30
C PHE A 441 -1.84 13.53 15.35
N ASN A 442 -2.69 12.95 14.50
CA ASN A 442 -2.83 11.49 14.38
C ASN A 442 -1.50 10.82 14.00
N ILE A 443 -0.72 11.40 13.09
CA ILE A 443 0.61 10.87 12.72
C ILE A 443 1.56 10.86 13.92
N LEU A 444 1.57 11.92 14.75
CA LEU A 444 2.42 11.98 15.95
C LEU A 444 2.02 10.94 17.01
N VAL A 445 0.71 10.83 17.27
CA VAL A 445 0.16 9.87 18.24
C VAL A 445 0.41 8.45 17.75
N ARG A 446 0.20 8.18 16.46
CA ARG A 446 0.42 6.86 15.86
C ARG A 446 1.89 6.45 15.87
N GLY A 447 2.81 7.36 15.51
CA GLY A 447 4.24 7.08 15.59
C GLY A 447 4.70 6.80 17.03
N THR A 448 4.09 7.45 18.02
CA THR A 448 4.34 7.16 19.44
C THR A 448 3.77 5.80 19.86
N TYR A 449 2.58 5.45 19.37
CA TYR A 449 1.94 4.17 19.64
C TYR A 449 2.76 3.01 19.06
N ASP A 450 3.14 3.08 17.79
CA ASP A 450 3.95 2.05 17.13
C ASP A 450 5.32 1.90 17.83
N TYR A 451 5.92 3.02 18.26
CA TYR A 451 7.13 3.00 19.09
C TYR A 451 6.96 2.25 20.42
N LEU A 452 5.84 2.47 21.14
CA LEU A 452 5.58 1.78 22.40
C LEU A 452 5.33 0.28 22.17
N LEU A 453 4.66 -0.09 21.08
CA LEU A 453 4.45 -1.49 20.71
C LEU A 453 5.77 -2.21 20.39
N ASP A 454 6.65 -1.58 19.61
CA ASP A 454 7.97 -2.13 19.31
C ASP A 454 8.76 -2.35 20.60
N LYS A 455 8.71 -1.37 21.51
CA LYS A 455 9.36 -1.48 22.81
C LYS A 455 8.81 -2.64 23.64
N GLU A 456 7.49 -2.78 23.72
CA GLU A 456 6.83 -3.90 24.42
C GLU A 456 7.20 -5.25 23.80
N PHE A 457 7.28 -5.33 22.47
CA PHE A 457 7.70 -6.53 21.76
C PHE A 457 9.14 -6.94 22.10
N PHE A 458 10.08 -5.99 22.10
CA PHE A 458 11.48 -6.25 22.45
C PHE A 458 11.69 -6.57 23.93
N GLU A 459 10.96 -5.91 24.85
CA GLU A 459 10.98 -6.24 26.28
C GLU A 459 10.46 -7.67 26.52
N ASN A 460 9.42 -8.11 25.79
CA ASN A 460 8.90 -9.47 25.89
C ASN A 460 9.84 -10.55 25.31
N LEU A 461 10.66 -10.19 24.31
CA LEU A 461 11.73 -11.05 23.76
C LEU A 461 12.90 -11.26 24.73
N GLU A 462 13.04 -10.41 25.75
CA GLU A 462 14.08 -10.50 26.78
C GLU A 462 13.78 -11.54 27.87
N ASN A 463 12.60 -12.19 27.83
CA ASN A 463 12.45 -13.51 28.42
C ASN A 463 13.54 -14.42 27.80
N PRO A 464 14.34 -15.15 28.59
CA PRO A 464 15.76 -15.51 28.32
C PRO A 464 16.11 -16.35 27.07
N CYS A 465 15.25 -16.45 26.07
CA CYS A 465 15.43 -17.34 24.93
C CYS A 465 15.47 -16.70 23.52
N GLN A 466 15.24 -15.38 23.28
CA GLN A 466 14.85 -15.00 21.89
C GLN A 466 15.43 -13.80 21.12
N ALA A 467 16.32 -12.93 21.60
CA ALA A 467 17.02 -12.05 20.63
C ALA A 467 18.32 -11.40 21.15
N PRO A 468 19.51 -11.91 20.79
CA PRO A 468 20.74 -11.14 20.93
C PRO A 468 20.92 -10.17 19.75
N ALA A 469 21.05 -8.87 20.03
CA ALA A 469 21.67 -7.93 19.09
C ALA A 469 23.18 -8.21 19.06
N ILE A 470 23.71 -8.56 17.89
CA ILE A 470 25.12 -8.95 17.71
C ILE A 470 25.95 -7.69 17.44
N GLU A 471 26.82 -7.32 18.38
CA GLU A 471 27.81 -6.27 18.19
C GLU A 471 29.23 -6.89 18.29
N MET A 472 30.10 -6.58 17.33
CA MET A 472 31.50 -7.02 17.39
C MET A 472 32.35 -5.95 18.06
N LYS A 473 32.89 -6.24 19.25
CA LYS A 473 33.85 -5.37 19.94
C LYS A 473 35.26 -5.94 19.84
N TYR A 474 36.24 -5.08 19.55
CA TYR A 474 37.66 -5.43 19.59
C TYR A 474 38.06 -5.70 21.04
N LYS A 475 38.77 -6.79 21.32
CA LYS A 475 39.46 -7.02 22.58
C LYS A 475 40.61 -6.02 22.63
N GLU A 476 40.57 -5.11 23.59
CA GLU A 476 41.76 -4.35 23.99
C GLU A 476 42.85 -5.27 24.53
#